data_AF-A0A562ZN14-F1
#
_entry.id   AF-A0A562ZN14-F1
#
_cell.length_a   1.000
_cell.length_b   1.000
_cell.length_c   1.000
_cell.angle_alpha   90.00
_cell.angle_beta   90.00
_cell.angle_gamma   90.00
#
_symmetry.space_group_name_H-M   'P 1'
#
loop_
_entity.id
_entity.type
_entity.pdbx_description
1 polymer ?
#
loop_
_entity_poly.entity_id
_entity_poly.type
_entity_poly.pdbx_seq_one_letter_code
_entity_poly.pdbx_strand_id
1 'polypeptide(L)'
;MIGERGERARILHTVSPERRAALGHARPRKVVPMSEIPASRPMPNEDDPGLWLGSSPLLDLADPKLRLRAQALTQLCKSERERALAVYRFVKRIPFSRPFKMRLHTAREVVQQDRADSADKAALLVALLRLAEIPARVRYLTLRSEMMRGLVDGPDSMRPVVEVFRERHWVGTDTYIFDASYTAAARTRLRAYGWERGYGMDADGDMLWDGTGSAYVGKSPPREDPMVLQDHGVFCDTLEFVSSPQYRAAHSRLGRAVQWNMLAAGMERAIRELREDPHGLGALHFSG
;
A
#
# COMPACT_ATOMS: atom_id res chain seq x y z
N MET A 1 25.84 69.45 -24.32
CA MET A 1 25.38 70.59 -23.52
C MET A 1 23.93 70.33 -23.15
N ILE A 2 23.64 70.30 -21.83
CA ILE A 2 22.47 70.85 -21.11
C ILE A 2 21.14 70.90 -21.92
N GLY A 3 20.01 70.31 -21.56
CA GLY A 3 19.45 69.80 -20.30
C GLY A 3 18.02 70.33 -20.16
N GLU A 4 17.02 69.46 -19.93
CA GLU A 4 15.64 69.76 -19.42
C GLU A 4 14.85 68.43 -19.39
N ARG A 5 14.68 67.72 -18.27
CA ARG A 5 13.70 67.87 -17.17
C ARG A 5 12.25 68.13 -17.62
N GLY A 6 11.46 67.06 -17.68
CA GLY A 6 10.00 67.07 -17.83
C GLY A 6 9.37 65.79 -17.24
N GLU A 7 9.18 65.81 -15.92
CA GLU A 7 8.05 65.26 -15.16
C GLU A 7 7.35 63.97 -15.65
N ARG A 8 7.72 62.81 -15.06
CA ARG A 8 6.92 61.58 -15.10
C ARG A 8 6.06 61.49 -13.84
N ALA A 9 4.76 61.71 -13.98
CA ALA A 9 3.76 61.43 -12.95
C ALA A 9 3.72 59.92 -12.65
N ARG A 10 4.15 59.54 -11.44
CA ARG A 10 3.95 58.21 -10.86
C ARG A 10 2.55 58.15 -10.27
N ILE A 11 1.64 57.43 -10.93
CA ILE A 11 0.38 57.01 -10.32
C ILE A 11 0.71 55.81 -9.42
N LEU A 12 0.89 56.10 -8.14
CA LEU A 12 0.90 55.12 -7.06
C LEU A 12 -0.53 54.62 -6.86
N HIS A 13 -0.87 53.45 -7.41
CA HIS A 13 -2.01 52.68 -6.91
C HIS A 13 -1.61 52.06 -5.57
N THR A 14 -1.98 52.76 -4.51
CA THR A 14 -2.13 52.23 -3.16
C THR A 14 -3.10 51.05 -3.18
N VAL A 15 -2.56 49.83 -3.14
CA VAL A 15 -3.35 48.63 -2.86
C VAL A 15 -3.62 48.60 -1.36
N SER A 16 -4.90 48.75 -1.01
CA SER A 16 -5.43 48.71 0.35
C SER A 16 -5.01 47.43 1.11
N PRO A 17 -4.72 47.48 2.43
CA PRO A 17 -4.22 46.34 3.21
C PRO A 17 -5.24 45.21 3.42
N GLU A 18 -6.49 45.39 3.00
CA GLU A 18 -7.61 44.50 3.38
C GLU A 18 -7.84 43.30 2.46
N ARG A 19 -7.01 43.11 1.41
CA ARG A 19 -7.08 41.93 0.52
C ARG A 19 -5.98 40.88 0.78
N ARG A 20 -5.54 40.75 2.03
CA ARG A 20 -4.59 39.70 2.47
C ARG A 20 -5.19 38.64 3.41
N ALA A 21 -6.50 38.65 3.63
CA ALA A 21 -7.20 37.75 4.55
C ALA A 21 -8.17 36.78 3.82
N ALA A 22 -7.69 36.09 2.78
CA ALA A 22 -8.43 35.00 2.14
C ALA A 22 -7.53 33.82 1.71
N LEU A 23 -6.46 33.57 2.48
CA LEU A 23 -5.76 32.29 2.48
C LEU A 23 -6.34 31.47 3.62
N GLY A 24 -7.35 30.67 3.28
CA GLY A 24 -7.95 29.68 4.18
C GLY A 24 -6.85 28.86 4.83
N HIS A 25 -6.88 28.82 6.16
CA HIS A 25 -5.95 28.06 6.97
C HIS A 25 -6.02 26.59 6.52
N ALA A 26 -4.95 26.13 5.88
CA ALA A 26 -4.73 24.70 5.70
C ALA A 26 -4.76 24.08 7.10
N ARG A 27 -5.77 23.26 7.37
CA ARG A 27 -5.78 22.44 8.59
C ARG A 27 -4.42 21.73 8.68
N PRO A 28 -3.78 21.70 9.86
CA PRO A 28 -2.50 21.00 9.99
C PRO A 28 -2.69 19.57 9.49
N ARG A 29 -1.84 19.16 8.53
CA ARG A 29 -1.71 17.75 8.12
C ARG A 29 -1.65 16.93 9.40
N LYS A 30 -2.59 16.01 9.57
CA LYS A 30 -2.67 15.19 10.79
C LYS A 30 -1.47 14.25 10.80
N VAL A 31 -0.37 14.73 11.37
CA VAL A 31 0.77 13.91 11.76
C VAL A 31 0.21 12.96 12.82
N VAL A 32 0.37 11.66 12.61
CA VAL A 32 0.12 10.68 13.67
C VAL A 32 1.49 10.28 14.20
N PRO A 33 1.94 10.88 15.32
CA PRO A 33 3.16 10.45 15.98
C PRO A 33 2.95 9.06 16.58
N MET A 34 3.97 8.22 16.49
CA MET A 34 3.93 6.82 16.92
C MET A 34 3.78 6.64 18.45
N SER A 35 3.78 7.75 19.21
CA SER A 35 3.65 7.81 20.67
C SER A 35 2.22 8.03 21.16
N GLU A 36 1.28 8.43 20.30
CA GLU A 36 -0.12 8.72 20.67
C GLU A 36 -1.07 7.73 19.99
N ILE A 37 -1.14 6.52 20.55
CA ILE A 37 -1.90 5.41 19.96
C ILE A 37 -2.83 4.80 21.02
N PRO A 38 -4.17 4.97 20.89
CA PRO A 38 -5.11 4.33 21.80
C PRO A 38 -5.15 2.81 21.59
N ALA A 39 -5.45 2.07 22.66
CA ALA A 39 -5.62 0.62 22.60
C ALA A 39 -6.88 0.23 21.79
N SER A 40 -6.77 -0.80 20.95
CA SER A 40 -7.88 -1.35 20.17
C SER A 40 -8.95 -1.96 21.09
N ARG A 41 -10.22 -1.55 20.92
CA ARG A 41 -11.37 -2.19 21.57
C ARG A 41 -11.70 -3.51 20.85
N PRO A 42 -12.13 -4.57 21.56
CA PRO A 42 -12.71 -5.75 20.91
C PRO A 42 -13.99 -5.36 20.18
N MET A 43 -14.06 -5.64 18.88
CA MET A 43 -15.21 -5.33 18.03
C MET A 43 -16.25 -6.46 18.13
N PRO A 44 -17.55 -6.16 18.34
CA PRO A 44 -18.60 -7.17 18.19
C PRO A 44 -18.68 -7.62 16.72
N ASN A 45 -18.87 -8.92 16.50
CA ASN A 45 -18.91 -9.63 15.22
C ASN A 45 -18.07 -9.01 14.09
N GLU A 46 -16.77 -9.31 14.05
CA GLU A 46 -15.85 -8.82 13.02
C GLU A 46 -16.29 -9.12 11.58
N ASP A 47 -17.20 -10.08 11.37
CA ASP A 47 -17.74 -10.40 10.05
C ASP A 47 -18.91 -9.52 9.61
N ASP A 48 -19.40 -8.60 10.45
CA ASP A 48 -20.37 -7.58 10.04
C ASP A 48 -19.73 -6.61 9.02
N PRO A 49 -20.17 -6.61 7.75
CA PRO A 49 -19.63 -5.73 6.72
C PRO A 49 -19.80 -4.24 7.07
N GLY A 50 -20.83 -3.86 7.83
CA GLY A 50 -21.09 -2.47 8.19
C GLY A 50 -19.94 -1.81 8.96
N LEU A 51 -19.18 -2.60 9.73
CA LEU A 51 -18.02 -2.14 10.50
C LEU A 51 -16.85 -1.70 9.61
N TRP A 52 -16.81 -2.19 8.37
CA TRP A 52 -15.66 -2.05 7.46
C TRP A 52 -15.88 -1.00 6.37
N LEU A 53 -16.76 -0.04 6.62
CA LEU A 53 -16.98 1.15 5.79
C LEU A 53 -16.36 2.43 6.40
N GLY A 54 -15.95 2.37 7.67
CA GLY A 54 -15.43 3.53 8.42
C GLY A 54 -14.06 4.01 7.95
N SER A 55 -13.69 5.22 8.39
CA SER A 55 -12.36 5.79 8.16
C SER A 55 -11.40 5.43 9.29
N SER A 56 -10.11 5.55 9.01
CA SER A 56 -9.03 5.57 10.00
C SER A 56 -8.09 6.77 9.69
N PRO A 57 -7.05 7.03 10.51
CA PRO A 57 -6.06 8.04 10.20
C PRO A 57 -5.25 7.79 8.91
N LEU A 58 -4.97 6.54 8.52
CA LEU A 58 -4.28 6.27 7.26
C LEU A 58 -5.22 6.28 6.05
N LEU A 59 -6.45 5.80 6.22
CA LEU A 59 -7.42 5.75 5.13
C LEU A 59 -7.93 7.15 4.75
N ASP A 60 -8.13 8.02 5.75
CA ASP A 60 -8.56 9.42 5.61
C ASP A 60 -9.64 9.63 4.54
N LEU A 61 -10.79 8.98 4.70
CA LEU A 61 -11.88 8.97 3.71
C LEU A 61 -12.54 10.35 3.50
N ALA A 62 -12.18 11.34 4.32
CA ALA A 62 -12.61 12.72 4.20
C ALA A 62 -11.76 13.53 3.21
N ASP A 63 -10.58 13.04 2.79
CA ASP A 63 -9.72 13.78 1.86
C ASP A 63 -10.41 13.99 0.50
N PRO A 64 -10.58 15.24 0.03
CA PRO A 64 -11.34 15.52 -1.18
C PRO A 64 -10.68 14.98 -2.45
N LYS A 65 -9.33 14.93 -2.51
CA LYS A 65 -8.62 14.41 -3.68
C LYS A 65 -8.74 12.89 -3.76
N LEU A 66 -8.75 12.21 -2.62
CA LEU A 66 -8.99 10.77 -2.56
C LEU A 66 -10.43 10.42 -2.95
N ARG A 67 -11.42 11.19 -2.47
CA ARG A 67 -12.83 11.05 -2.88
C ARG A 67 -13.02 11.24 -4.39
N LEU A 68 -12.44 12.30 -4.95
CA LEU A 68 -12.46 12.55 -6.40
C LEU A 68 -11.79 11.41 -7.18
N ARG A 69 -10.69 10.84 -6.66
CA ARG A 69 -10.04 9.68 -7.28
C ARG A 69 -10.96 8.45 -7.28
N ALA A 70 -11.58 8.13 -6.15
CA ALA A 70 -12.51 7.01 -6.05
C ALA A 70 -13.69 7.18 -7.02
N GLN A 71 -14.30 8.37 -7.06
CA GLN A 71 -15.38 8.68 -8.00
C GLN A 71 -14.93 8.56 -9.46
N ALA A 72 -13.76 9.10 -9.82
CA ALA A 72 -13.25 9.01 -11.18
C ALA A 72 -13.03 7.57 -11.65
N LEU A 73 -12.65 6.67 -10.74
CA LEU A 73 -12.46 5.25 -11.03
C LEU A 73 -13.79 4.49 -11.18
N THR A 74 -14.84 4.90 -10.47
CA THR A 74 -16.05 4.08 -10.29
C THR A 74 -17.32 4.64 -10.94
N GLN A 75 -17.34 5.91 -11.34
CA GLN A 75 -18.55 6.60 -11.82
C GLN A 75 -19.21 5.96 -13.06
N LEU A 76 -18.46 5.22 -13.88
CA LEU A 76 -18.99 4.53 -15.08
C LEU A 76 -19.24 3.04 -14.86
N CYS A 77 -18.92 2.52 -13.68
CA CYS A 77 -19.12 1.11 -13.34
C CYS A 77 -20.60 0.84 -13.06
N LYS A 78 -21.11 -0.26 -13.60
CA LYS A 78 -22.52 -0.68 -13.50
C LYS A 78 -22.76 -1.68 -12.37
N SER A 79 -21.69 -2.23 -11.80
CA SER A 79 -21.77 -3.21 -10.71
C SER A 79 -20.73 -2.96 -9.63
N GLU A 80 -20.98 -3.48 -8.44
CA GLU A 80 -20.00 -3.50 -7.34
C GLU A 80 -18.71 -4.21 -7.75
N ARG A 81 -18.81 -5.32 -8.49
CA ARG A 81 -17.66 -6.03 -9.04
C ARG A 81 -16.81 -5.14 -9.96
N GLU A 82 -17.44 -4.40 -10.87
CA GLU A 82 -16.73 -3.48 -11.76
C GLU A 82 -16.03 -2.37 -10.97
N ARG A 83 -16.69 -1.81 -9.94
CA ARG A 83 -16.08 -0.81 -9.04
C ARG A 83 -14.87 -1.38 -8.32
N ALA A 84 -14.99 -2.57 -7.73
CA ALA A 84 -13.90 -3.27 -7.04
C ALA A 84 -12.72 -3.52 -7.98
N LEU A 85 -12.98 -4.00 -9.20
CA LEU A 85 -11.94 -4.25 -10.21
C LEU A 85 -11.29 -2.96 -10.71
N ALA A 86 -12.04 -1.87 -10.89
CA ALA A 86 -11.47 -0.59 -11.29
C ALA A 86 -10.48 -0.06 -10.24
N VAL A 87 -10.85 -0.13 -8.96
CA VAL A 87 -9.99 0.23 -7.84
C VAL A 87 -8.78 -0.72 -7.75
N TYR A 88 -9.00 -2.02 -7.80
CA TYR A 88 -7.94 -3.03 -7.77
C TYR A 88 -6.90 -2.80 -8.88
N ARG A 89 -7.35 -2.60 -10.13
CA ARG A 89 -6.47 -2.36 -11.28
C ARG A 89 -5.64 -1.09 -11.11
N PHE A 90 -6.23 -0.03 -10.56
CA PHE A 90 -5.52 1.20 -10.25
C PHE A 90 -4.38 0.95 -9.25
N VAL A 91 -4.63 0.22 -8.15
CA VAL A 91 -3.62 -0.08 -7.13
C VAL A 91 -2.56 -1.07 -7.65
N LYS A 92 -2.96 -2.14 -8.34
CA LYS A 92 -2.07 -3.15 -8.96
C LYS A 92 -1.03 -2.51 -9.89
N ARG A 93 -1.42 -1.43 -10.59
CA ARG A 93 -0.54 -0.71 -11.53
C ARG A 93 0.55 0.12 -10.87
N ILE A 94 0.40 0.49 -9.60
CA ILE A 94 1.44 1.24 -8.89
C ILE A 94 2.68 0.32 -8.78
N PRO A 95 3.87 0.74 -9.21
CA PRO A 95 5.08 -0.06 -9.08
C PRO A 95 5.32 -0.51 -7.64
N PHE A 96 5.56 -1.81 -7.45
CA PHE A 96 6.00 -2.34 -6.17
C PHE A 96 7.45 -1.93 -5.90
N SER A 97 7.66 -1.33 -4.73
CA SER A 97 8.99 -1.00 -4.22
C SER A 97 9.02 -1.10 -2.69
N ARG A 98 10.20 -0.96 -2.08
CA ARG A 98 10.42 -0.96 -0.64
C ARG A 98 11.25 0.27 -0.23
N PRO A 99 10.67 1.48 -0.35
CA PRO A 99 11.42 2.68 -0.04
C PRO A 99 11.70 2.74 1.46
N PHE A 100 12.84 3.31 1.82
CA PHE A 100 13.09 3.67 3.21
C PHE A 100 11.99 4.62 3.69
N LYS A 101 11.35 4.30 4.82
CA LYS A 101 10.27 5.14 5.38
C LYS A 101 10.39 5.29 6.89
N MET A 102 10.25 6.53 7.35
CA MET A 102 10.26 6.89 8.78
C MET A 102 8.87 6.86 9.41
N ARG A 103 7.81 6.79 8.58
CA ARG A 103 6.41 6.74 9.01
C ARG A 103 5.55 6.00 7.98
N LEU A 104 4.34 5.65 8.39
CA LEU A 104 3.31 5.15 7.48
C LEU A 104 2.75 6.29 6.61
N HIS A 105 2.37 5.96 5.38
CA HIS A 105 1.74 6.87 4.44
C HIS A 105 0.23 6.77 4.51
N THR A 106 -0.46 7.90 4.40
CA THR A 106 -1.92 7.90 4.20
C THR A 106 -2.24 7.44 2.77
N ALA A 107 -3.44 6.91 2.54
CA ALA A 107 -3.91 6.54 1.21
C ALA A 107 -3.77 7.70 0.21
N ARG A 108 -4.00 8.94 0.66
CA ARG A 108 -3.81 10.13 -0.16
C ARG A 108 -2.35 10.30 -0.61
N GLU A 109 -1.40 10.09 0.29
CA GLU A 109 0.04 10.21 0.00
C GLU A 109 0.50 9.12 -0.95
N VAL A 110 0.00 7.90 -0.81
CA VAL A 110 0.30 6.79 -1.73
C VAL A 110 -0.11 7.15 -3.17
N VAL A 111 -1.26 7.81 -3.37
CA VAL A 111 -1.68 8.30 -4.70
C VAL A 111 -0.74 9.38 -5.27
N GLN A 112 0.04 10.08 -4.45
CA GLN A 112 1.03 11.08 -4.91
C GLN A 112 2.38 10.47 -5.26
N GLN A 113 2.63 9.22 -4.87
CA GLN A 113 3.89 8.54 -5.08
C GLN A 113 3.82 7.69 -6.35
N ASP A 114 4.95 7.59 -7.05
CA ASP A 114 5.07 6.76 -8.26
C ASP A 114 5.38 5.29 -7.94
N ARG A 115 5.44 4.91 -6.65
CA ARG A 115 5.78 3.56 -6.17
C ARG A 115 5.30 3.38 -4.73
N ALA A 116 5.01 2.14 -4.35
CA ALA A 116 4.48 1.81 -3.03
C ALA A 116 4.84 0.38 -2.61
N ASP A 117 4.94 0.16 -1.30
CA ASP A 117 5.09 -1.19 -0.73
C ASP A 117 3.74 -1.87 -0.47
N SER A 118 3.79 -3.10 0.06
CA SER A 118 2.58 -3.91 0.31
C SER A 118 1.60 -3.25 1.26
N ALA A 119 2.09 -2.60 2.33
CA ALA A 119 1.25 -1.92 3.32
C ALA A 119 0.62 -0.65 2.76
N ASP A 120 1.41 0.15 2.04
CA ASP A 120 0.96 1.38 1.39
C ASP A 120 -0.15 1.06 0.36
N LYS A 121 0.05 0.02 -0.45
CA LYS A 121 -0.97 -0.44 -1.39
C LYS A 121 -2.22 -1.01 -0.71
N ALA A 122 -2.07 -1.73 0.41
CA ALA A 122 -3.21 -2.25 1.17
C ALA A 122 -4.10 -1.11 1.67
N ALA A 123 -3.49 -0.10 2.32
CA ALA A 123 -4.20 1.08 2.82
C ALA A 123 -4.93 1.83 1.69
N LEU A 124 -4.27 2.01 0.54
CA LEU A 124 -4.91 2.66 -0.61
C LEU A 124 -6.07 1.84 -1.18
N LEU A 125 -5.91 0.52 -1.33
CA LEU A 125 -6.95 -0.37 -1.83
C LEU A 125 -8.18 -0.33 -0.92
N VAL A 126 -8.00 -0.48 0.39
CA VAL A 126 -9.09 -0.41 1.36
C VAL A 126 -9.77 0.96 1.33
N ALA A 127 -9.01 2.06 1.30
CA ALA A 127 -9.60 3.40 1.30
C ALA A 127 -10.49 3.65 0.07
N LEU A 128 -10.01 3.27 -1.12
CA LEU A 128 -10.75 3.44 -2.36
C LEU A 128 -11.97 2.51 -2.46
N LEU A 129 -11.87 1.27 -1.95
CA LEU A 129 -13.02 0.37 -1.86
C LEU A 129 -14.11 0.92 -0.93
N ARG A 130 -13.73 1.40 0.26
CA ARG A 130 -14.68 2.00 1.22
C ARG A 130 -15.33 3.28 0.67
N LEU A 131 -14.56 4.10 -0.06
CA LEU A 131 -15.11 5.26 -0.77
C LEU A 131 -16.05 4.89 -1.91
N ALA A 132 -15.91 3.70 -2.48
CA ALA A 132 -16.83 3.11 -3.44
C ALA A 132 -18.01 2.38 -2.76
N GLU A 133 -18.15 2.52 -1.44
CA GLU A 133 -19.17 1.87 -0.60
C GLU A 133 -19.07 0.34 -0.57
N ILE A 134 -17.86 -0.18 -0.77
CA ILE A 134 -17.58 -1.62 -0.71
C ILE A 134 -16.86 -1.90 0.62
N PRO A 135 -17.46 -2.71 1.52
CA PRO A 135 -16.80 -3.07 2.77
C PRO A 135 -15.49 -3.80 2.50
N ALA A 136 -14.41 -3.32 3.11
CA ALA A 136 -13.08 -3.85 2.91
C ALA A 136 -12.24 -3.79 4.18
N ARG A 137 -11.46 -4.84 4.45
CA ARG A 137 -10.59 -4.96 5.63
C ARG A 137 -9.24 -5.56 5.24
N VAL A 138 -8.25 -5.47 6.11
CA VAL A 138 -6.92 -6.06 5.89
C VAL A 138 -6.71 -7.20 6.87
N ARG A 139 -6.49 -8.41 6.38
CA ARG A 139 -5.97 -9.54 7.16
C ARG A 139 -4.45 -9.54 7.12
N TYR A 140 -3.79 -9.72 8.27
CA TYR A 140 -2.33 -9.80 8.33
C TYR A 140 -1.86 -11.22 8.59
N LEU A 141 -0.92 -11.67 7.78
CA LEU A 141 -0.29 -12.99 7.90
C LEU A 141 1.21 -12.83 8.17
N THR A 142 1.77 -13.71 9.00
CA THR A 142 3.21 -13.97 9.01
C THR A 142 3.49 -15.15 8.09
N LEU A 143 4.37 -14.97 7.11
CA LEU A 143 4.81 -15.99 6.17
C LEU A 143 6.25 -16.38 6.45
N ARG A 144 6.57 -17.67 6.25
CA ARG A 144 7.95 -18.19 6.34
C ARG A 144 8.90 -17.36 5.47
N SER A 145 10.11 -17.15 5.98
CA SER A 145 11.17 -16.40 5.29
C SER A 145 11.51 -16.88 3.88
N GLU A 146 11.28 -18.16 3.56
CA GLU A 146 11.46 -18.72 2.21
C GLU A 146 10.62 -17.97 1.15
N MET A 147 9.46 -17.40 1.50
CA MET A 147 8.73 -16.53 0.56
C MET A 147 9.57 -15.34 0.10
N MET A 148 10.52 -14.86 0.91
CA MET A 148 11.37 -13.72 0.61
C MET A 148 12.69 -14.09 -0.07
N ARG A 149 12.92 -15.38 -0.33
CA ARG A 149 14.10 -15.88 -1.06
C ARG A 149 14.32 -15.07 -2.34
N GLY A 150 15.55 -14.60 -2.54
CA GLY A 150 15.93 -13.78 -3.71
C GLY A 150 15.65 -12.27 -3.57
N LEU A 151 14.93 -11.82 -2.54
CA LEU A 151 14.84 -10.40 -2.19
C LEU A 151 15.72 -10.05 -1.01
N VAL A 152 15.65 -10.89 0.02
CA VAL A 152 16.39 -10.70 1.25
C VAL A 152 16.44 -12.00 2.04
N ASP A 153 17.61 -12.29 2.59
CA ASP A 153 17.77 -13.31 3.62
C ASP A 153 17.48 -12.67 4.98
N GLY A 154 16.54 -13.24 5.74
CA GLY A 154 16.12 -12.58 6.96
C GLY A 154 14.90 -13.20 7.64
N PRO A 155 14.24 -12.43 8.52
CA PRO A 155 13.14 -12.93 9.33
C PRO A 155 11.90 -13.20 8.48
N ASP A 156 10.94 -13.90 9.09
CA ASP A 156 9.61 -14.10 8.54
C ASP A 156 8.98 -12.77 8.11
N SER A 157 8.18 -12.84 7.05
CA SER A 157 7.63 -11.65 6.38
C SER A 157 6.18 -11.45 6.72
N MET A 158 5.76 -10.19 6.86
CA MET A 158 4.36 -9.84 7.05
C MET A 158 3.68 -9.57 5.70
N ARG A 159 2.52 -10.20 5.50
CA ARG A 159 1.70 -10.08 4.28
C ARG A 159 0.34 -9.47 4.61
N PRO A 160 -0.02 -8.32 4.03
CA PRO A 160 -1.38 -7.82 4.05
C PRO A 160 -2.22 -8.47 2.93
N VAL A 161 -3.29 -9.15 3.31
CA VAL A 161 -4.35 -9.62 2.41
C VAL A 161 -5.53 -8.65 2.53
N VAL A 162 -6.00 -8.07 1.44
CA VAL A 162 -7.24 -7.28 1.49
C VAL A 162 -8.42 -8.23 1.30
N GLU A 163 -9.36 -8.18 2.24
CA GLU A 163 -10.64 -8.85 2.12
C GLU A 163 -11.73 -7.86 1.73
N VAL A 164 -12.59 -8.25 0.81
CA VAL A 164 -13.70 -7.46 0.28
C VAL A 164 -14.99 -8.23 0.52
N PHE A 165 -16.00 -7.59 1.11
CA PHE A 165 -17.30 -8.23 1.29
C PHE A 165 -18.12 -8.11 0.01
N ARG A 166 -18.45 -9.24 -0.60
CA ARG A 166 -19.28 -9.32 -1.80
C ARG A 166 -20.17 -10.54 -1.72
N GLU A 167 -21.38 -10.46 -2.28
CA GLU A 167 -22.27 -11.64 -2.41
C GLU A 167 -22.42 -12.45 -1.11
N ARG A 168 -22.53 -11.74 0.02
CA ARG A 168 -22.68 -12.27 1.38
C ARG A 168 -21.48 -13.02 1.97
N HIS A 169 -20.29 -12.89 1.40
CA HIS A 169 -19.08 -13.49 1.93
C HIS A 169 -17.85 -12.59 1.75
N TRP A 170 -16.80 -12.87 2.51
CA TRP A 170 -15.51 -12.20 2.38
C TRP A 170 -14.63 -12.93 1.36
N VAL A 171 -14.14 -12.20 0.35
CA VAL A 171 -13.16 -12.70 -0.61
C VAL A 171 -11.84 -11.97 -0.43
N GLY A 172 -10.73 -12.70 -0.40
CA GLY A 172 -9.41 -12.18 -0.10
C GLY A 172 -8.52 -12.10 -1.32
N THR A 173 -7.69 -11.06 -1.41
CA THR A 173 -6.58 -11.05 -2.35
C THR A 173 -5.37 -10.29 -1.85
N ASP A 174 -4.17 -10.78 -2.18
CA ASP A 174 -2.90 -10.08 -2.04
C ASP A 174 -2.19 -9.85 -3.40
N THR A 175 -2.86 -10.19 -4.51
CA THR A 175 -2.33 -10.04 -5.87
C THR A 175 -2.08 -8.59 -6.26
N TYR A 176 -2.68 -7.62 -5.56
CA TYR A 176 -2.46 -6.18 -5.74
C TYR A 176 -1.04 -5.74 -5.36
N ILE A 177 -0.33 -6.51 -4.53
CA ILE A 177 0.97 -6.13 -3.95
C ILE A 177 2.01 -5.90 -5.04
N PHE A 178 2.14 -6.85 -5.97
CA PHE A 178 3.16 -6.79 -7.01
C PHE A 178 2.58 -6.24 -8.30
N ASP A 179 3.23 -5.32 -8.99
CA ASP A 179 2.78 -4.89 -10.32
C ASP A 179 3.09 -5.95 -11.39
N ALA A 180 2.45 -5.85 -12.55
CA ALA A 180 2.56 -6.85 -13.62
C ALA A 180 4.01 -7.11 -14.07
N SER A 181 4.84 -6.07 -14.18
CA SER A 181 6.23 -6.23 -14.62
C SER A 181 7.07 -6.95 -13.56
N TYR A 182 6.84 -6.67 -12.28
CA TYR A 182 7.47 -7.42 -11.19
C TYR A 182 7.06 -8.89 -11.21
N THR A 183 5.76 -9.17 -11.30
CA THR A 183 5.26 -10.55 -11.23
C THR A 183 5.73 -11.39 -12.42
N ALA A 184 5.79 -10.81 -13.62
CA ALA A 184 6.34 -11.47 -14.80
C ALA A 184 7.82 -11.82 -14.60
N ALA A 185 8.63 -10.86 -14.12
CA ALA A 185 10.06 -11.07 -13.91
C ALA A 185 10.34 -12.11 -12.80
N ALA A 186 9.63 -12.01 -11.67
CA ALA A 186 9.71 -12.97 -10.57
C ALA A 186 9.42 -14.41 -11.04
N ARG A 187 8.34 -14.63 -11.79
CA ARG A 187 8.00 -15.97 -12.30
C ARG A 187 9.03 -16.51 -13.28
N THR A 188 9.55 -15.67 -14.17
CA THR A 188 10.64 -16.06 -15.07
C THR A 188 11.86 -16.53 -14.28
N ARG A 189 12.25 -15.76 -13.25
CA ARG A 189 13.41 -16.09 -12.42
C ARG A 189 13.20 -17.35 -11.59
N LEU A 190 12.03 -17.51 -10.96
CA LEU A 190 11.66 -18.72 -10.22
C LEU A 190 11.76 -19.97 -11.11
N ARG A 191 11.21 -19.91 -12.32
CA ARG A 191 11.29 -21.01 -13.30
C ARG A 191 12.73 -21.30 -13.74
N ALA A 192 13.53 -20.26 -14.00
CA ALA A 192 14.91 -20.41 -14.40
C ALA A 192 15.75 -21.12 -13.32
N TYR A 193 15.45 -20.87 -12.04
CA TYR A 193 16.14 -21.52 -10.92
C TYR A 193 15.49 -22.83 -10.44
N GLY A 194 14.35 -23.22 -11.01
CA GLY A 194 13.58 -24.37 -10.53
C GLY A 194 13.07 -24.20 -9.11
N TRP A 195 12.81 -22.96 -8.67
CA TRP A 195 12.26 -22.67 -7.34
C TRP A 195 10.74 -22.60 -7.40
N GLU A 196 10.06 -23.26 -6.47
CA GLU A 196 8.61 -23.14 -6.32
C GLU A 196 8.22 -21.78 -5.74
N ARG A 197 9.06 -21.21 -4.86
CA ARG A 197 8.74 -20.00 -4.08
C ARG A 197 9.93 -19.06 -3.94
N GLY A 198 9.63 -17.78 -3.83
CA GLY A 198 10.60 -16.71 -3.66
C GLY A 198 10.06 -15.40 -4.23
N TYR A 199 10.80 -14.31 -4.08
CA TYR A 199 10.39 -12.98 -4.56
C TYR A 199 9.00 -12.55 -4.05
N GLY A 200 8.61 -13.05 -2.87
CA GLY A 200 7.35 -12.82 -2.21
C GLY A 200 6.14 -13.54 -2.82
N MET A 201 6.33 -14.53 -3.70
CA MET A 201 5.26 -15.28 -4.36
C MET A 201 5.60 -16.75 -4.60
N ASP A 202 4.57 -17.53 -4.91
CA ASP A 202 4.66 -18.87 -5.46
C ASP A 202 4.71 -18.78 -7.01
N ALA A 203 5.50 -19.66 -7.65
CA ALA A 203 5.68 -19.71 -9.09
C ALA A 203 4.38 -19.98 -9.85
N ASP A 204 3.41 -20.63 -9.20
CA ASP A 204 2.07 -20.94 -9.72
C ASP A 204 0.95 -20.18 -8.97
N GLY A 205 1.30 -19.16 -8.19
CA GLY A 205 0.33 -18.30 -7.53
C GLY A 205 -0.50 -17.45 -8.51
N ASP A 206 -1.61 -16.93 -8.01
CA ASP A 206 -2.49 -16.07 -8.80
C ASP A 206 -1.80 -14.76 -9.17
N MET A 207 -2.03 -14.32 -10.40
CA MET A 207 -1.46 -13.09 -10.94
C MET A 207 -2.41 -11.91 -10.82
N LEU A 208 -3.71 -12.21 -10.87
CA LEU A 208 -4.81 -11.26 -11.00
C LEU A 208 -5.99 -11.72 -10.17
N TRP A 209 -6.71 -10.75 -9.63
CA TRP A 209 -8.01 -10.97 -9.00
C TRP A 209 -9.13 -10.62 -9.97
N ASP A 210 -10.16 -11.46 -10.04
CA ASP A 210 -11.29 -11.34 -10.98
C ASP A 210 -12.54 -10.67 -10.38
N GLY A 211 -12.49 -10.35 -9.08
CA GLY A 211 -13.59 -9.73 -8.34
C GLY A 211 -14.70 -10.69 -7.90
N THR A 212 -14.55 -11.99 -8.14
CA THR A 212 -15.56 -13.03 -7.85
C THR A 212 -15.10 -13.94 -6.72
N GLY A 213 -13.92 -14.55 -6.86
CA GLY A 213 -13.34 -15.45 -5.85
C GLY A 213 -12.14 -14.84 -5.15
N SER A 214 -11.60 -15.51 -4.14
CA SER A 214 -10.30 -15.14 -3.60
C SER A 214 -9.18 -15.45 -4.59
N ALA A 215 -8.08 -14.69 -4.53
CA ALA A 215 -6.91 -14.90 -5.38
C ALA A 215 -5.62 -14.58 -4.61
N TYR A 216 -4.65 -15.50 -4.59
CA TYR A 216 -3.46 -15.39 -3.75
C TYR A 216 -2.17 -15.62 -4.51
N VAL A 217 -1.18 -14.73 -4.33
CA VAL A 217 0.16 -14.92 -4.89
C VAL A 217 0.90 -16.11 -4.24
N GLY A 218 0.43 -16.56 -3.08
CA GLY A 218 0.89 -17.78 -2.40
C GLY A 218 0.20 -19.07 -2.87
N LYS A 219 -0.62 -19.02 -3.94
CA LYS A 219 -1.37 -20.14 -4.55
C LYS A 219 -2.53 -20.69 -3.72
N SER A 220 -2.38 -20.80 -2.41
CA SER A 220 -3.40 -21.36 -1.52
C SER A 220 -4.07 -20.29 -0.65
N PRO A 221 -5.32 -20.51 -0.20
CA PRO A 221 -5.94 -19.68 0.82
C PRO A 221 -5.13 -19.70 2.13
N PRO A 222 -5.15 -18.61 2.94
CA PRO A 222 -4.30 -18.50 4.13
C PRO A 222 -4.44 -19.63 5.16
N ARG A 223 -5.61 -20.26 5.26
CA ARG A 223 -5.85 -21.39 6.18
C ARG A 223 -5.23 -22.71 5.73
N GLU A 224 -4.95 -22.82 4.44
CA GLU A 224 -4.44 -24.04 3.78
C GLU A 224 -3.00 -23.83 3.26
N ASP A 225 -2.49 -22.60 3.31
CA ASP A 225 -1.16 -22.26 2.82
C ASP A 225 -0.09 -22.68 3.85
N PRO A 226 0.80 -23.65 3.53
CA PRO A 226 1.85 -24.11 4.43
C PRO A 226 2.92 -23.04 4.72
N MET A 227 2.94 -21.94 3.96
CA MET A 227 3.81 -20.80 4.20
C MET A 227 3.31 -19.88 5.30
N VAL A 228 2.03 -19.96 5.66
CA VAL A 228 1.46 -19.15 6.75
C VAL A 228 1.86 -19.74 8.09
N LEU A 229 2.65 -18.97 8.84
CA LEU A 229 3.04 -19.29 10.21
C LEU A 229 2.00 -18.82 11.21
N GLN A 230 1.39 -17.66 10.94
CA GLN A 230 0.41 -17.06 11.83
C GLN A 230 -0.57 -16.19 11.05
N ASP A 231 -1.86 -16.34 11.36
CA ASP A 231 -2.91 -15.38 10.98
C ASP A 231 -3.19 -14.46 12.17
N HIS A 232 -2.99 -13.16 12.00
CA HIS A 232 -3.17 -12.15 13.04
C HIS A 232 -4.60 -11.62 13.13
N GLY A 233 -5.49 -12.06 12.25
CA GLY A 233 -6.85 -11.54 12.14
C GLY A 233 -6.94 -10.32 11.24
N VAL A 234 -8.07 -9.62 11.38
CA VAL A 234 -8.47 -8.51 10.49
C VAL A 234 -8.39 -7.16 11.19
N PHE A 235 -8.00 -6.16 10.42
CA PHE A 235 -7.74 -4.79 10.87
C PHE A 235 -8.27 -3.79 9.86
N CYS A 236 -8.54 -2.56 10.29
CA CYS A 236 -8.95 -1.47 9.41
C CYS A 236 -7.85 -1.10 8.44
N ASP A 237 -6.61 -1.06 8.91
CA ASP A 237 -5.42 -0.71 8.13
C ASP A 237 -4.13 -1.19 8.81
N THR A 238 -2.99 -0.83 8.22
CA THR A 238 -1.66 -1.12 8.77
C THR A 238 -1.41 -0.45 10.12
N LEU A 239 -1.92 0.76 10.34
CA LEU A 239 -1.68 1.49 11.59
C LEU A 239 -2.32 0.74 12.75
N GLU A 240 -3.55 0.26 12.59
CA GLU A 240 -4.21 -0.55 13.62
C GLU A 240 -3.44 -1.84 13.90
N PHE A 241 -2.96 -2.54 12.87
CA PHE A 241 -2.20 -3.76 13.05
C PHE A 241 -0.87 -3.54 13.80
N VAL A 242 -0.04 -2.58 13.39
CA VAL A 242 1.24 -2.31 14.08
C VAL A 242 1.04 -1.75 15.50
N SER A 243 -0.16 -1.25 15.77
CA SER A 243 -0.63 -0.77 17.08
C SER A 243 -1.26 -1.86 17.94
N SER A 244 -1.39 -3.09 17.43
CA SER A 244 -2.05 -4.18 18.14
C SER A 244 -1.14 -4.78 19.24
N PRO A 245 -1.72 -5.36 20.32
CA PRO A 245 -0.97 -6.16 21.28
C PRO A 245 -0.16 -7.28 20.65
N GLN A 246 -0.72 -7.95 19.64
CA GLN A 246 -0.11 -9.06 18.90
C GLN A 246 1.19 -8.62 18.23
N TYR A 247 1.15 -7.50 17.50
CA TYR A 247 2.34 -6.95 16.86
C TYR A 247 3.41 -6.52 17.87
N ARG A 248 3.00 -5.91 19.00
CA ARG A 248 3.91 -5.47 20.06
C ARG A 248 4.58 -6.63 20.80
N ALA A 249 3.88 -7.75 20.96
CA ALA A 249 4.44 -8.94 21.58
C ALA A 249 5.51 -9.60 20.69
N ALA A 250 5.31 -9.59 19.38
CA ALA A 250 6.25 -10.15 18.41
C ALA A 250 7.48 -9.26 18.14
N HIS A 251 7.39 -7.93 18.38
CA HIS A 251 8.44 -6.98 18.00
C HIS A 251 8.88 -6.10 19.18
N SER A 252 10.13 -6.30 19.62
CA SER A 252 10.77 -5.49 20.67
C SER A 252 10.78 -4.00 20.32
N ARG A 253 10.87 -3.11 21.32
CA ARG A 253 10.80 -1.65 21.11
C ARG A 253 11.83 -1.12 20.10
N LEU A 254 13.04 -1.68 20.10
CA LEU A 254 14.10 -1.38 19.15
C LEU A 254 13.86 -2.03 17.76
N GLY A 255 13.30 -3.23 17.72
CA GLY A 255 12.96 -3.93 16.47
C GLY A 255 11.92 -3.18 15.62
N ARG A 256 10.98 -2.44 16.23
CA ARG A 256 9.87 -1.78 15.52
C ARG A 256 10.28 -0.71 14.50
N ALA A 257 11.35 0.04 14.74
CA ALA A 257 11.84 1.07 13.82
C ALA A 257 12.89 0.52 12.83
N VAL A 258 13.56 -0.55 13.23
CA VAL A 258 14.75 -1.12 12.59
C VAL A 258 14.37 -2.20 11.56
N GLN A 259 13.37 -3.04 11.86
CA GLN A 259 12.93 -4.14 11.00
C GLN A 259 12.42 -3.69 9.63
N TRP A 260 11.80 -2.51 9.53
CA TRP A 260 11.28 -2.01 8.25
C TRP A 260 12.36 -1.49 7.32
N ASN A 261 13.44 -0.95 7.88
CA ASN A 261 14.41 -0.14 7.13
C ASN A 261 15.75 -0.84 6.92
N MET A 262 16.16 -1.78 7.79
CA MET A 262 17.45 -2.48 7.63
C MET A 262 17.58 -3.23 6.31
N LEU A 263 16.46 -3.73 5.78
CA LEU A 263 16.45 -4.55 4.58
C LEU A 263 16.01 -3.77 3.33
N ALA A 264 15.56 -2.52 3.50
CA ALA A 264 14.95 -1.73 2.42
C ALA A 264 15.92 -1.52 1.24
N ALA A 265 17.17 -1.13 1.51
CA ALA A 265 18.17 -0.91 0.46
C ALA A 265 18.54 -2.19 -0.30
N GLY A 266 18.66 -3.32 0.41
CA GLY A 266 18.93 -4.62 -0.20
C GLY A 266 17.76 -5.09 -1.05
N MET A 267 16.54 -5.00 -0.52
CA MET A 267 15.32 -5.35 -1.24
C MET A 267 15.10 -4.47 -2.48
N GLU A 268 15.31 -3.15 -2.39
CA GLU A 268 15.21 -2.26 -3.55
C GLU A 268 16.20 -2.64 -4.66
N ARG A 269 17.44 -2.99 -4.28
CA ARG A 269 18.43 -3.47 -5.25
C ARG A 269 17.97 -4.77 -5.90
N ALA A 270 17.51 -5.74 -5.13
CA ALA A 270 17.02 -7.03 -5.64
C ALA A 270 15.77 -6.86 -6.52
N ILE A 271 14.84 -5.95 -6.15
CA ILE A 271 13.66 -5.62 -6.96
C ILE A 271 14.08 -5.03 -8.31
N ARG A 272 15.05 -4.11 -8.31
CA ARG A 272 15.55 -3.50 -9.54
C ARG A 272 16.27 -4.53 -10.41
N GLU A 273 17.17 -5.32 -9.84
CA GLU A 273 17.89 -6.38 -10.55
C GLU A 273 16.93 -7.40 -11.16
N LEU A 274 15.89 -7.80 -10.41
CA LEU A 274 14.88 -8.72 -10.91
C LEU A 274 14.19 -8.16 -12.16
N ARG A 275 13.89 -6.86 -12.19
CA ARG A 275 13.26 -6.20 -13.34
C ARG A 275 14.20 -6.04 -14.53
N GLU A 276 15.49 -5.78 -14.28
CA GLU A 276 16.49 -5.55 -15.32
C GLU A 276 17.03 -6.84 -15.95
N ASP A 277 17.19 -7.91 -15.15
CA ASP A 277 17.66 -9.23 -15.60
C ASP A 277 16.73 -10.34 -15.11
N PRO A 278 15.55 -10.57 -15.72
CA PRO A 278 14.62 -11.60 -15.28
C PRO A 278 15.17 -13.03 -15.35
N HIS A 279 16.21 -13.28 -16.16
CA HIS A 279 16.79 -14.60 -16.36
C HIS A 279 17.97 -14.89 -15.41
N GLY A 280 18.54 -13.87 -14.77
CA GLY A 280 19.69 -14.01 -13.87
C GLY A 280 20.99 -14.35 -14.60
N LEU A 281 21.10 -13.99 -15.87
CA LEU A 281 22.24 -14.31 -16.73
C LEU A 281 23.45 -13.40 -16.46
N GLY A 282 23.25 -12.23 -15.84
CA GLY A 282 24.33 -11.30 -15.47
C GLY A 282 25.16 -11.76 -14.28
N ALA A 283 24.60 -12.60 -13.39
CA ALA A 283 25.30 -13.09 -12.20
C ALA A 283 26.32 -14.21 -12.50
N LEU A 284 26.25 -14.84 -13.68
CA LEU A 284 27.14 -15.93 -14.08
C LEU A 284 28.46 -15.44 -14.74
N HIS A 285 28.66 -14.13 -14.90
CA HIS A 285 29.83 -13.56 -15.57
C HIS A 285 30.90 -12.94 -14.64
N PHE A 286 30.77 -13.05 -13.31
CA PHE A 286 31.74 -12.52 -12.33
C PHE A 286 32.34 -13.58 -11.40
N SER A 287 32.55 -14.80 -11.91
CA SER A 287 33.30 -15.85 -11.22
C SER A 287 34.28 -16.49 -12.20
N GLY A 288 35.38 -15.78 -12.45
CA GLY A 288 36.54 -16.23 -13.20
C GLY A 288 37.78 -15.55 -12.64
#